data_AF-A0A9P7PZA7-F1
#
_entry.id   AF-A0A9P7PZA7-F1
#
_cell.length_a   1.000
_cell.length_b   1.000
_cell.length_c   1.000
_cell.angle_alpha   90.00
_cell.angle_beta   90.00
_cell.angle_gamma   90.00
#
_symmetry.space_group_name_H-M   'P 1'
#
loop_
_entity.id
_entity.type
_entity.pdbx_description
1 polymer ?
#
loop_
_entity_poly.entity_id
_entity_poly.type
_entity_poly.pdbx_seq_one_letter_code
_entity_poly.pdbx_strand_id
1 'polypeptide(L)'
;MRFITALLPIFLALVAAFDQDACVCQSHKPGADHDDYDRDLTKWTCLNDYAGKADFDSASGECIAFDRQQLEGDRFQNDCIWRGVAEGFYRYNDDGSVDKKSGLFFVSGASSKCG
;
A
#
# COMPACT_ATOMS: atom_id res chain seq x y z
N MET A 1 -24.04 -32.05 -36.38
CA MET A 1 -22.96 -31.29 -35.72
C MET A 1 -23.61 -30.42 -34.65
N ARG A 2 -23.38 -30.72 -33.37
CA ARG A 2 -23.97 -30.00 -32.23
C ARG A 2 -23.05 -28.85 -31.88
N PHE A 3 -23.46 -27.61 -32.17
CA PHE A 3 -22.78 -26.41 -31.68
C PHE A 3 -23.13 -26.25 -30.21
N ILE A 4 -22.17 -26.57 -29.33
CA ILE A 4 -22.25 -26.24 -27.91
C ILE A 4 -21.71 -24.82 -27.79
N THR A 5 -22.62 -23.86 -27.73
CA THR A 5 -22.28 -22.47 -27.43
C THR A 5 -21.85 -22.40 -25.97
N ALA A 6 -20.55 -22.31 -25.74
CA ALA A 6 -20.00 -22.07 -24.40
C ALA A 6 -20.38 -20.65 -23.97
N LEU A 7 -21.40 -20.54 -23.11
CA LEU A 7 -21.65 -19.33 -22.32
C LEU A 7 -20.56 -19.27 -21.24
N LEU A 8 -19.46 -18.55 -21.53
CA LEU A 8 -18.56 -18.11 -20.46
C LEU A 8 -19.32 -17.12 -19.58
N PRO A 9 -19.51 -17.41 -18.27
CA PRO A 9 -19.91 -16.37 -17.34
C PRO A 9 -18.68 -15.49 -17.17
N ILE A 10 -18.74 -14.27 -17.68
CA ILE A 10 -17.80 -13.23 -17.29
C ILE A 10 -18.11 -12.95 -15.83
N PHE A 11 -17.45 -13.66 -14.93
CA PHE A 11 -17.32 -13.27 -13.53
C PHE A 11 -16.48 -11.99 -13.54
N LEU A 12 -17.14 -10.85 -13.76
CA LEU A 12 -16.65 -9.57 -13.29
C LEU A 12 -16.58 -9.70 -11.77
N ALA A 13 -15.39 -10.04 -11.27
CA ALA A 13 -15.04 -9.76 -9.89
C ALA A 13 -15.17 -8.25 -9.74
N LEU A 14 -16.30 -7.83 -9.16
CA LEU A 14 -16.52 -6.48 -8.70
C LEU A 14 -15.58 -6.32 -7.50
N VAL A 15 -14.31 -6.04 -7.79
CA VAL A 15 -13.37 -5.53 -6.80
C VAL A 15 -13.92 -4.16 -6.45
N ALA A 16 -14.67 -4.09 -5.36
CA ALA A 16 -15.11 -2.83 -4.80
C ALA A 16 -13.84 -2.11 -4.36
N ALA A 17 -13.32 -1.23 -5.21
CA ALA A 17 -12.36 -0.24 -4.79
C ALA A 17 -13.04 0.52 -3.65
N PHE A 18 -12.62 0.22 -2.43
CA PHE A 18 -13.01 1.00 -1.27
C PHE A 18 -12.34 2.35 -1.46
N ASP A 19 -13.14 3.36 -1.77
CA ASP A 19 -12.73 4.76 -1.84
C ASP A 19 -12.44 5.23 -0.41
N GLN A 20 -11.21 5.65 -0.12
CA GLN A 20 -10.77 5.97 1.25
C GLN A 20 -10.00 7.29 1.25
N ASP A 21 -10.18 8.07 2.32
CA ASP A 21 -9.55 9.39 2.46
C ASP A 21 -8.15 9.28 3.07
N ALA A 22 -7.89 8.24 3.86
CA ALA A 22 -6.59 7.95 4.44
C ALA A 22 -6.24 6.45 4.40
N CYS A 23 -4.96 6.14 4.24
CA CYS A 23 -4.43 4.78 4.30
C CYS A 23 -3.10 4.69 5.05
N VAL A 24 -2.87 3.54 5.68
CA VAL A 24 -1.57 3.14 6.26
C VAL A 24 -1.15 1.78 5.75
N CYS A 25 0.15 1.57 5.61
CA CYS A 25 0.72 0.24 5.47
C CYS A 25 0.93 -0.39 6.85
N GLN A 26 0.69 -1.69 6.91
CA GLN A 26 1.07 -2.54 8.04
C GLN A 26 2.05 -3.59 7.53
N SER A 27 2.95 -4.06 8.38
CA SER A 27 3.94 -5.08 8.03
C SER A 27 4.23 -6.01 9.18
N HIS A 28 4.74 -7.20 8.86
CA HIS A 28 5.24 -8.12 9.87
C HIS A 28 6.65 -8.59 9.54
N LYS A 29 7.44 -8.75 10.61
CA LYS A 29 8.82 -9.24 10.53
C LYS A 29 8.83 -10.76 10.31
N PRO A 30 9.96 -11.32 9.85
CA PRO A 30 10.13 -12.76 9.76
C PRO A 30 9.79 -13.45 11.09
N GLY A 31 8.81 -14.36 11.07
CA GLY A 31 8.37 -15.13 12.23
C GLY A 31 7.32 -14.44 13.12
N ALA A 32 6.76 -13.31 12.69
CA ALA A 32 5.60 -12.69 13.34
C ALA A 32 4.30 -13.13 12.65
N ASP A 33 3.24 -13.31 13.44
CA ASP A 33 1.92 -13.80 12.98
C ASP A 33 0.87 -12.66 12.90
N HIS A 34 1.27 -11.41 13.09
CA HIS A 34 0.39 -10.25 13.05
C HIS A 34 1.09 -9.06 12.39
N ASP A 35 0.30 -8.24 11.71
CA ASP A 35 0.75 -7.00 11.09
C ASP A 35 0.77 -5.86 12.11
N ASP A 36 1.89 -5.14 12.17
CA ASP A 36 2.07 -3.91 12.92
C ASP A 36 2.03 -2.71 11.98
N TYR A 37 1.63 -1.55 12.49
CA TYR A 37 1.73 -0.31 11.71
C TYR A 37 3.19 -0.03 11.31
N ASP A 38 3.41 0.21 10.02
CA ASP A 38 4.74 0.51 9.47
C ASP A 38 4.76 1.92 8.88
N ARG A 39 5.25 2.86 9.69
CA ARG A 39 5.31 4.28 9.33
C ARG A 39 6.19 4.56 8.13
N ASP A 40 7.36 3.92 8.08
CA ASP A 40 8.33 4.19 7.03
C ASP A 40 7.86 3.59 5.70
N LEU A 41 7.27 2.38 5.73
CA LEU A 41 6.62 1.80 4.57
C LEU A 41 5.44 2.67 4.11
N THR A 42 4.59 3.13 5.04
CA THR A 42 3.46 4.03 4.72
C THR A 42 3.95 5.30 4.02
N LYS A 43 4.95 5.98 4.60
CA LYS A 43 5.52 7.19 4.03
C LYS A 43 6.17 6.93 2.68
N TRP A 44 6.90 5.83 2.54
CA TRP A 44 7.54 5.45 1.29
C TRP A 44 6.52 5.20 0.18
N THR A 45 5.51 4.36 0.42
CA THR A 45 4.42 4.10 -0.52
C THR A 45 3.69 5.38 -0.90
N CYS A 46 3.33 6.21 0.09
CA CYS A 46 2.62 7.47 -0.17
C CYS A 46 3.41 8.41 -1.10
N LEU A 47 4.69 8.65 -0.78
CA LEU A 47 5.51 9.61 -1.53
C LEU A 47 5.93 9.11 -2.91
N ASN A 48 6.00 7.79 -3.14
CA ASN A 48 6.45 7.23 -4.41
C ASN A 48 5.30 6.84 -5.34
N ASP A 49 4.19 6.34 -4.81
CA ASP A 49 3.10 5.78 -5.61
C ASP A 49 1.89 6.74 -5.73
N TYR A 50 1.77 7.69 -4.80
CA TYR A 50 0.65 8.62 -4.71
C TYR A 50 1.07 10.10 -4.79
N ALA A 51 2.29 10.38 -5.28
CA ALA A 51 2.77 11.74 -5.50
C ALA A 51 1.78 12.56 -6.37
N GLY A 52 1.35 13.72 -5.86
CA GLY A 52 0.36 14.57 -6.53
C GLY A 52 -1.11 14.14 -6.33
N LYS A 53 -1.35 13.05 -5.60
CA LYS A 53 -2.69 12.56 -5.25
C LYS A 53 -2.97 12.56 -3.75
N ALA A 54 -1.93 12.34 -2.96
CA ALA A 54 -1.97 12.30 -1.52
C ALA A 54 -0.67 12.87 -0.96
N ASP A 55 -0.72 13.27 0.31
CA ASP A 55 0.46 13.61 1.10
C ASP A 55 0.54 12.74 2.34
N PHE A 56 1.75 12.46 2.78
CA PHE A 56 1.98 11.80 4.05
C PHE A 56 1.84 12.80 5.20
N ASP A 57 0.85 12.63 6.07
CA ASP A 57 0.74 13.40 7.30
C ASP A 57 1.72 12.87 8.34
N SER A 58 2.69 13.70 8.70
CA SER A 58 3.69 13.33 9.69
C SER A 58 3.13 13.16 11.11
N ALA A 59 1.97 13.77 11.41
CA ALA A 59 1.34 13.74 12.72
C ALA A 59 0.52 12.46 12.95
N SER A 60 -0.37 12.09 12.02
CA SER A 60 -1.10 10.82 12.08
C SER A 60 -0.27 9.63 11.61
N GLY A 61 0.69 9.88 10.71
CA GLY A 61 1.46 8.83 10.04
C GLY A 61 0.71 8.17 8.88
N GLU A 62 -0.33 8.81 8.37
CA GLU A 62 -1.18 8.30 7.31
C GLU A 62 -0.83 8.93 5.96
N CYS A 63 -1.13 8.21 4.87
CA CYS A 63 -1.21 8.79 3.54
C CYS A 63 -2.61 9.35 3.36
N ILE A 64 -2.76 10.66 3.21
CA ILE A 64 -4.05 11.35 3.14
C ILE A 64 -4.27 11.88 1.72
N ALA A 65 -5.38 11.48 1.11
CA ALA A 65 -5.77 11.96 -0.22
C ALA A 65 -5.95 13.48 -0.24
N PHE A 66 -5.59 14.11 -1.36
CA PHE A 66 -5.96 15.50 -1.61
C PHE A 66 -7.47 15.65 -1.81
N ASP A 67 -7.99 16.84 -1.55
CA ASP A 67 -9.41 17.15 -1.73
C ASP A 67 -9.92 16.69 -3.10
N ARG A 68 -11.04 15.96 -3.10
CA ARG A 68 -11.69 15.33 -4.27
C ARG A 68 -10.85 14.25 -4.97
N GLN A 69 -9.76 13.77 -4.37
CA GLN A 69 -9.08 12.54 -4.74
C GLN A 69 -9.40 11.44 -3.72
N GLN A 70 -9.17 10.20 -4.10
CA GLN A 70 -9.43 9.03 -3.25
C GLN A 70 -8.28 8.05 -3.39
N LEU A 71 -7.96 7.36 -2.29
CA LEU A 71 -7.08 6.23 -2.29
C LEU A 71 -7.91 4.97 -2.57
N GLU A 72 -7.60 4.30 -3.68
CA GLU A 72 -8.13 2.97 -3.96
C GLU A 72 -7.48 1.99 -2.95
N GLY A 73 -8.21 1.58 -1.91
CA GLY A 73 -7.65 0.78 -0.81
C GLY A 73 -6.94 -0.50 -1.25
N ASP A 74 -7.52 -1.24 -2.20
CA ASP A 74 -6.91 -2.48 -2.73
C ASP A 74 -5.61 -2.20 -3.49
N ARG A 75 -5.55 -1.06 -4.19
CA ARG A 75 -4.32 -0.64 -4.86
C ARG A 75 -3.26 -0.25 -3.83
N PHE A 76 -3.65 0.52 -2.81
CA PHE A 76 -2.74 0.91 -1.74
C PHE A 76 -2.17 -0.32 -1.02
N GLN A 77 -3.01 -1.34 -0.78
CA GLN A 77 -2.58 -2.63 -0.25
C GLN A 77 -1.52 -3.29 -1.13
N ASN A 78 -1.78 -3.38 -2.44
CA ASN A 78 -0.85 -3.98 -3.39
C ASN A 78 0.47 -3.20 -3.43
N ASP A 79 0.42 -1.87 -3.34
CA ASP A 79 1.61 -1.02 -3.32
C ASP A 79 2.40 -1.22 -2.00
N CYS A 80 1.74 -1.33 -0.84
CA CYS A 80 2.41 -1.71 0.42
C CYS A 80 3.12 -3.07 0.31
N ILE A 81 2.47 -4.07 -0.29
CA ILE A 81 3.07 -5.41 -0.52
C ILE A 81 4.26 -5.31 -1.48
N TRP A 82 4.09 -4.59 -2.59
CA TRP A 82 5.14 -4.45 -3.59
C TRP A 82 6.38 -3.76 -3.00
N ARG A 83 6.20 -2.62 -2.33
CA ARG A 83 7.28 -1.86 -1.66
C ARG A 83 7.87 -2.63 -0.48
N GLY A 84 7.05 -3.33 0.31
CA GLY A 84 7.50 -4.02 1.50
C GLY A 84 8.24 -5.35 1.22
N VAL A 85 7.72 -6.14 0.28
CA VAL A 85 8.13 -7.54 0.10
C VAL A 85 8.98 -7.74 -1.16
N ALA A 86 8.66 -7.05 -2.26
CA ALA A 86 9.28 -7.32 -3.56
C ALA A 86 10.41 -6.35 -3.91
N GLU A 87 10.17 -5.04 -3.79
CA GLU A 87 11.13 -4.01 -4.17
C GLU A 87 12.00 -3.55 -3.00
N GLY A 88 11.43 -3.57 -1.80
CA GLY A 88 12.01 -2.98 -0.60
C GLY A 88 11.76 -1.47 -0.54
N PHE A 89 11.92 -0.91 0.66
CA PHE A 89 11.76 0.52 0.92
C PHE A 89 12.89 1.04 1.77
N TYR A 90 13.16 2.34 1.71
CA TYR A 90 14.11 2.96 2.63
C TYR A 90 13.39 3.47 3.87
N ARG A 91 14.08 3.34 5.01
CA ARG A 91 13.69 3.98 6.25
C ARG A 91 13.96 5.47 6.21
N TYR A 92 13.33 6.20 7.13
CA TYR A 92 13.55 7.62 7.29
C TYR A 92 14.34 7.91 8.57
N ASN A 93 15.29 8.85 8.46
CA ASN A 93 15.98 9.42 9.61
C ASN A 93 15.04 10.35 10.40
N ASP A 94 15.45 10.70 11.63
CA ASP A 94 14.71 11.63 12.50
C ASP A 94 14.49 13.01 11.86
N ASP A 95 15.40 13.44 10.97
CA ASP A 95 15.28 14.68 10.21
C ASP A 95 14.33 14.58 8.99
N GLY A 96 13.70 13.42 8.80
CA GLY A 96 12.77 13.14 7.72
C GLY A 96 13.42 12.78 6.38
N SER A 97 14.76 12.77 6.29
CA SER A 97 15.49 12.35 5.11
C SER A 97 15.50 10.82 4.94
N VAL A 98 15.72 10.36 3.71
CA VAL A 98 15.82 8.93 3.39
C VAL A 98 17.16 8.36 3.88
N ASP A 99 17.13 7.32 4.71
CA ASP A 99 18.33 6.61 5.14
C ASP A 99 18.85 5.66 4.06
N LYS A 100 19.58 6.22 3.10
CA LYS A 100 20.23 5.43 2.04
C LYS A 100 21.41 4.59 2.54
N LYS A 101 21.94 4.84 3.74
CA LYS A 101 23.13 4.13 4.24
C LYS A 101 22.79 2.73 4.71
N SER A 102 21.62 2.54 5.31
CA SER A 102 21.13 1.23 5.73
C SER A 102 20.65 0.35 4.57
N GLY A 103 20.46 0.93 3.39
CA GLY A 103 19.96 0.23 2.21
C GLY A 103 18.44 0.00 2.26
N LEU A 104 17.95 -0.80 1.30
CA LEU A 104 16.55 -1.19 1.23
C LEU A 104 16.22 -2.18 2.35
N PHE A 105 15.09 -1.95 3.00
CA PHE A 105 14.50 -2.82 3.99
C PHE A 105 13.37 -3.64 3.37
N PHE A 106 13.28 -4.90 3.77
CA PHE A 106 12.27 -5.86 3.30
C PHE A 106 11.54 -6.47 4.50
N VAL A 107 10.23 -6.65 4.36
CA VAL A 107 9.35 -7.29 5.35
C VAL A 107 8.88 -8.65 4.83
N SER A 108 8.41 -9.51 5.73
CA SER A 108 7.92 -10.85 5.34
C SER A 108 6.51 -10.82 4.75
N GLY A 109 5.73 -9.83 5.15
CA GLY A 109 4.47 -9.50 4.53
C GLY A 109 4.07 -8.08 4.87
N ALA A 110 3.14 -7.56 4.07
CA ALA A 110 2.54 -6.27 4.28
C ALA A 110 1.07 -6.31 3.91
N SER A 111 0.33 -5.36 4.46
CA SER A 111 -1.08 -5.12 4.17
C SER A 111 -1.34 -3.62 4.27
N SER A 112 -2.59 -3.19 4.06
CA SER A 112 -2.99 -1.83 4.35
C SER A 112 -4.27 -1.77 5.15
N LYS A 113 -4.41 -0.69 5.89
CA LYS A 113 -5.67 -0.29 6.50
C LYS A 113 -6.01 1.10 6.00
N CYS A 114 -7.21 1.25 5.46
CA CYS A 114 -7.72 2.52 4.98
C CYS A 114 -9.04 2.87 5.68
N GLY A 115 -9.32 4.16 5.84
CA GLY A 115 -10.48 4.67 6.58
C GLY A 115 -10.80 6.13 6.31
#